data_AF-A0A7L3YWF6-F1
#
_entry.id   AF-A0A7L3YWF6-F1
#
_cell.length_a   1.000
_cell.length_b   1.000
_cell.length_c   1.000
_cell.angle_alpha   90.00
_cell.angle_beta   90.00
_cell.angle_gamma   90.00
#
_symmetry.space_group_name_H-M   'P 1'
#
loop_
_entity.id
_entity.type
_entity.pdbx_description
1 polymer ?
#
loop_
_entity_poly.entity_id
_entity_poly.type
_entity_poly.pdbx_seq_one_letter_code
_entity_poly.pdbx_strand_id
1 'polypeptide(L)' 'LKLANTEEYIDGALSGHLGEVLIRCNNVLYIRGVEEEE' A
#
# COMPACT_ATOMS: atom_id res chain seq x y z
N LEU A 1 -2.24 -6.03 -8.27
CA LEU A 1 -0.90 -5.81 -7.66
C LEU A 1 -0.77 -6.73 -6.46
N LYS A 2 0.36 -7.42 -6.31
CA LYS A 2 0.62 -8.31 -5.16
C LYS A 2 1.71 -7.68 -4.30
N LEU A 3 1.41 -7.41 -3.03
CA LEU A 3 2.31 -6.74 -2.10
C LEU A 3 2.47 -7.59 -0.83
N ALA A 4 3.65 -7.53 -0.23
CA ALA A 4 3.96 -8.07 1.08
C ALA A 4 4.19 -6.92 2.07
N ASN A 5 4.10 -7.20 3.38
CA ASN A 5 4.29 -6.22 4.45
C ASN A 5 3.46 -4.93 4.27
N THR A 6 2.24 -5.06 3.73
CA THR A 6 1.39 -3.91 3.37
C THR A 6 0.86 -3.22 4.62
N GLU A 7 0.96 -1.89 4.65
CA GLU A 7 0.34 -1.02 5.65
C GLU A 7 -0.86 -0.30 5.06
N GLU A 8 -1.92 -0.15 5.86
CA GLU A 8 -3.10 0.62 5.50
C GLU A 8 -3.09 1.98 6.18
N TYR A 9 -3.31 3.03 5.40
CA TYR A 9 -3.48 4.40 5.90
C TYR A 9 -4.89 4.89 5.54
N ILE A 10 -5.62 5.41 6.53
CA ILE A 10 -6.94 6.02 6.36
C ILE A 10 -6.87 7.42 6.96
N ASP A 11 -7.34 8.43 6.21
CA ASP A 11 -7.28 9.85 6.61
C ASP A 11 -5.88 10.31 7.06
N GLY A 12 -4.83 9.77 6.44
CA GLY A 12 -3.43 10.09 6.72
C GLY A 12 -2.84 9.44 7.97
N ALA A 13 -3.61 8.63 8.71
CA ALA A 13 -3.14 7.89 9.88
C ALA A 13 -2.96 6.40 9.58
N LEU A 14 -1.97 5.77 10.21
CA LEU A 14 -1.78 4.31 10.15
C LEU A 14 -3.00 3.62 10.78
N SER A 15 -3.72 2.88 9.96
CA SER A 15 -4.87 2.05 10.35
C SER A 15 -4.41 0.67 10.82
N GLY A 16 -3.39 0.09 10.15
CA GLY A 16 -2.77 -1.16 10.59
C GLY A 16 -1.92 -1.87 9.53
N HIS A 17 -1.42 -3.05 9.89
CA HIS A 17 -0.66 -3.94 9.01
C HIS A 17 -1.57 -5.02 8.42
N LEU A 18 -1.65 -5.07 7.08
CA LEU A 18 -2.45 -6.05 6.34
C LEU A 18 -1.63 -7.27 5.89
N GLY A 19 -0.29 -7.16 5.85
CA GLY A 19 0.58 -8.25 5.42
C GLY A 19 0.54 -8.48 3.91
N GLU A 20 0.21 -9.70 3.48
CA GLU A 20 0.14 -10.06 2.07
C GLU A 20 -1.23 -9.71 1.47
N VAL A 21 -1.25 -8.86 0.43
CA VAL A 21 -2.48 -8.35 -0.17
C VAL A 21 -2.45 -8.45 -1.70
N LEU A 22 -3.60 -8.75 -2.29
CA LEU A 22 -3.86 -8.65 -3.73
C LEU A 22 -4.81 -7.48 -4.01
N ILE A 23 -4.29 -6.40 -4.58
CA ILE A 23 -5.08 -5.19 -4.91
C ILE A 23 -5.65 -5.30 -6.33
N ARG A 24 -6.97 -5.06 -6.45
CA ARG A 24 -7.67 -4.94 -7.73
C ARG A 24 -7.34 -3.61 -8.39
N CYS A 25 -6.80 -3.67 -9.62
CA CYS A 25 -6.28 -2.48 -10.28
C CYS A 25 -7.35 -1.46 -10.68
N ASN A 26 -8.63 -1.86 -10.79
CA ASN A 26 -9.73 -0.96 -11.14
C ASN A 26 -10.10 0.03 -10.01
N ASN A 27 -9.54 -0.14 -8.80
CA ASN A 27 -9.74 0.76 -7.67
C ASN A 27 -8.52 1.67 -7.41
N VAL A 28 -7.49 1.61 -8.27
CA VAL A 28 -6.23 2.35 -8.07
C VAL A 28 -6.27 3.65 -8.87
N LEU A 29 -6.14 4.79 -8.19
CA LEU A 29 -6.05 6.10 -8.83
C LEU A 29 -4.63 6.35 -9.37
N TYR A 30 -3.60 6.06 -8.58
CA TYR A 30 -2.20 6.18 -8.99
C TYR A 30 -1.30 5.25 -8.16
N ILE A 31 -0.08 5.04 -8.64
CA ILE A 31 0.99 4.33 -7.94
C ILE A 31 2.22 5.24 -7.99
N ARG A 32 2.92 5.39 -6.86
CA ARG A 32 4.22 6.07 -6.80
C ARG A 32 5.23 5.19 -6.09
N GLY A 33 6.49 5.26 -6.53
CA GLY A 33 7.60 4.75 -5.74
C GLY A 33 7.85 5.62 -4.52
N VAL A 34 8.42 5.01 -3.48
CA VAL A 34 9.12 5.73 -2.41
C VAL A 34 10.61 5.76 -2.77
N GLU A 35 11.34 6.75 -2.27
CA GLU A 35 12.80 6.74 -2.38
C GLU A 35 13.33 5.55 -1.56
N GLU A 36 14.32 4.83 -2.09
CA GLU A 36 14.99 3.78 -1.32
C GLU A 36 15.79 4.46 -0.20
N GLU A 37 15.57 4.04 1.05
CA GLU A 37 16.50 4.36 2.13
C GLU A 37 17.81 3.60 1.85
N GLU A 38 18.92 4.32 1.66
CA GLU A 38 20.27 3.74 1.46
C GLU A 38 20.68 2.77 2.58
#